data_AF-A0A2R8F5N2-F1
#
_entry.id   AF-A0A2R8F5N2-F1
#
_cell.length_a   1.000
_cell.length_b   1.000
_cell.length_c   1.000
_cell.angle_alpha   90.00
_cell.angle_beta   90.00
_cell.angle_gamma   90.00
#
_symmetry.space_group_name_H-M   'P 1'
#
loop_
_entity.id
_entity.type
_entity.pdbx_description
1 polymer ?
#
loop_
_entity_poly.entity_id
_entity_poly.type
_entity_poly.pdbx_seq_one_letter_code
_entity_poly.pdbx_strand_id
1 'polypeptide(L)' 'MPKTQQRLLNYATSIAKCPTETSNYGSCVSVQAERIKQGDCSAEFRKLIDCVTKNLKKK' A
#
# COMPACT_ATOMS: atom_id res chain seq x y z
N MET A 1 12.27 -0.76 -22.20
CA MET A 1 11.01 -0.56 -21.43
C MET A 1 11.02 0.86 -20.86
N PRO A 2 9.94 1.66 -21.02
CA PRO A 2 9.91 3.03 -20.55
C PRO A 2 10.03 3.10 -19.01
N LYS A 3 10.98 3.89 -18.51
CA LYS A 3 11.34 4.01 -17.07
C LYS A 3 10.13 4.25 -16.14
N THR A 4 9.07 4.88 -16.63
CA THR A 4 7.83 5.13 -15.86
C THR A 4 7.11 3.84 -15.45
N GLN A 5 7.06 2.84 -16.33
CA GLN A 5 6.45 1.54 -16.02
C GLN A 5 7.23 0.82 -14.90
N GLN A 6 8.56 0.95 -14.91
CA GLN A 6 9.41 0.35 -13.87
C GLN A 6 9.13 0.94 -12.48
N ARG A 7 8.80 2.24 -12.37
CA ARG A 7 8.45 2.86 -11.09
C ARG A 7 7.17 2.28 -10.50
N LEU A 8 6.13 2.10 -11.32
CA LEU A 8 4.86 1.51 -10.87
C LEU A 8 5.05 0.03 -10.49
N LEU A 9 5.81 -0.73 -11.28
CA LEU A 9 6.12 -2.12 -10.97
C LEU A 9 6.92 -2.25 -9.66
N ASN A 10 7.88 -1.35 -9.42
CA ASN A 10 8.63 -1.31 -8.16
C ASN A 10 7.70 -1.00 -6.98
N TYR A 11 6.71 -0.13 -7.16
CA TYR A 11 5.73 0.19 -6.12
C TYR A 11 4.84 -1.02 -5.81
N ALA A 12 4.28 -1.68 -6.82
CA ALA A 12 3.49 -2.89 -6.66
C ALA A 12 4.29 -4.03 -6.00
N THR A 13 5.56 -4.20 -6.39
CA THR A 13 6.46 -5.18 -5.78
C THR A 13 6.73 -4.85 -4.31
N SER A 14 6.91 -3.58 -3.97
CA SER A 14 7.11 -3.16 -2.58
C SER A 14 5.85 -3.31 -1.74
N ILE A 15 4.66 -3.07 -2.31
CA ILE A 15 3.38 -3.39 -1.67
C ILE A 15 3.28 -4.89 -1.42
N ALA A 16 3.62 -5.72 -2.39
CA ALA A 16 3.61 -7.18 -2.25
C ALA A 16 4.55 -7.70 -1.15
N LYS A 17 5.59 -6.93 -0.77
CA LYS A 17 6.47 -7.23 0.38
C LYS A 17 5.88 -6.84 1.74
N CYS A 18 4.75 -6.14 1.76
CA CYS A 18 4.02 -5.74 2.96
C CYS A 18 2.64 -6.42 2.97
N PRO A 19 2.57 -7.77 2.90
CA PRO A 19 1.31 -8.47 2.71
C PRO A 19 0.36 -8.25 3.89
N THR A 20 0.87 -8.17 5.12
CA THR A 20 0.07 -7.96 6.33
C THR A 20 -0.59 -6.58 6.33
N GLU A 21 0.19 -5.53 6.10
CA GLU A 21 -0.28 -4.15 6.07
C GLU A 21 -1.21 -3.91 4.89
N THR A 22 -0.92 -4.52 3.73
CA THR A 22 -1.78 -4.47 2.55
C THR A 22 -3.11 -5.17 2.83
N SER A 23 -3.08 -6.34 3.46
CA SER A 23 -4.29 -7.10 3.80
C SER A 23 -5.13 -6.37 4.85
N ASN A 24 -4.51 -5.75 5.86
CA ASN A 24 -5.23 -4.98 6.86
C ASN A 24 -5.86 -3.72 6.26
N TYR A 25 -5.12 -2.98 5.43
CA TYR A 25 -5.65 -1.82 4.72
C TYR A 25 -6.79 -2.23 3.79
N GLY A 26 -6.58 -3.28 2.98
CA GLY A 26 -7.59 -3.84 2.08
C GLY A 26 -8.83 -4.33 2.83
N SER A 27 -8.67 -4.93 4.02
CA SER A 27 -9.78 -5.38 4.86
C SER A 27 -10.56 -4.21 5.46
N CYS A 28 -9.87 -3.17 5.93
CA CYS A 28 -10.52 -1.95 6.41
C CYS A 28 -11.32 -1.28 5.30
N VAL A 29 -10.76 -1.25 4.08
CA VAL A 29 -11.42 -0.68 2.91
C VAL A 29 -12.59 -1.55 2.46
N SER A 30 -12.45 -2.88 2.44
CA SER A 30 -13.50 -3.79 1.99
C SER A 30 -14.69 -3.81 2.94
N VAL A 31 -14.46 -3.77 4.26
CA VAL A 31 -15.52 -3.67 5.28
C VAL A 31 -16.32 -2.38 5.11
N GLN A 32 -15.67 -1.30 4.68
CA GLN A 32 -16.30 0.01 4.51
C GLN A 32 -16.51 0.38 3.05
N ALA A 33 -16.44 -0.55 2.08
CA ALA A 33 -16.28 -0.21 0.66
C ALA A 33 -17.35 0.78 0.15
N GLU A 34 -18.58 0.66 0.65
CA GLU A 34 -19.71 1.53 0.26
C GLU A 34 -19.74 2.88 0.99
N ARG A 35 -19.09 2.99 2.16
CA ARG A 35 -19.16 4.16 3.07
C ARG A 35 -17.81 4.73 3.46
N ILE A 36 -16.73 4.26 2.83
CA ILE A 36 -15.38 4.64 3.20
C ILE A 36 -15.20 6.14 3.00
N LYS A 37 -14.84 6.83 4.08
CA LYS A 37 -14.46 8.23 4.05
C LYS A 37 -12.95 8.34 4.01
N GLN A 38 -12.49 9.45 3.45
CA GLN A 38 -11.10 9.86 3.58
C GLN A 38 -10.78 10.00 5.07
N GLY A 39 -9.97 9.09 5.61
CA GLY A 39 -9.71 9.06 7.05
C GLY A 39 -9.80 7.68 7.67
N ASP A 40 -10.81 6.88 7.30
CA ASP A 40 -11.19 5.69 8.08
C ASP A 40 -10.06 4.65 8.17
N CYS A 41 -9.39 4.40 7.05
CA CYS A 41 -8.26 3.46 6.98
C CYS A 41 -6.90 4.16 7.00
N SER A 42 -6.82 5.40 7.52
CA SER A 42 -5.57 6.18 7.53
C SER A 42 -4.48 5.52 8.37
N ALA A 43 -4.84 4.86 9.47
CA ALA A 43 -3.87 4.17 10.31
C ALA A 43 -3.22 2.99 9.56
N GLU A 44 -4.02 2.15 8.91
CA GLU A 44 -3.53 1.02 8.11
C GLU A 44 -2.81 1.49 6.85
N PHE A 45 -3.29 2.56 6.21
CA PHE A 45 -2.61 3.19 5.08
C PHE A 45 -1.22 3.71 5.48
N ARG A 46 -1.08 4.37 6.63
CA ARG A 46 0.23 4.83 7.13
C ARG A 46 1.19 3.68 7.38
N LYS A 47 0.72 2.58 7.97
CA LYS A 47 1.55 1.36 8.16
C LYS A 47 1.99 0.77 6.82
N LEU A 48 1.07 0.67 5.86
CA LEU A 48 1.37 0.20 4.51
C LEU A 48 2.43 1.07 3.83
N ILE A 49 2.25 2.39 3.83
CA ILE A 49 3.20 3.32 3.23
C ILE A 49 4.55 3.30 3.96
N ASP A 50 4.58 3.19 5.28
CA ASP A 50 5.83 3.05 6.04
C ASP A 50 6.58 1.77 5.61
N CYS A 51 5.90 0.63 5.55
CA CYS A 51 6.50 -0.62 5.09
C CYS A 51 6.97 -0.54 3.62
N VAL A 52 6.16 0.01 2.72
CA VAL A 52 6.52 0.19 1.30
C VAL A 52 7.71 1.12 1.16
N THR A 53 7.74 2.22 1.90
CA THR A 53 8.85 3.20 1.87
C THR A 53 10.15 2.58 2.38
N LYS A 54 10.09 1.79 3.46
CA LYS A 54 11.24 1.01 3.96
C LYS A 54 11.74 0.02 2.93
N ASN A 55 10.84 -0.64 2.19
CA ASN A 55 11.20 -1.58 1.12
C ASN A 55 11.75 -0.88 -0.14
N LEU A 56 11.24 0.30 -0.49
CA LEU A 56 11.74 1.10 -1.62
C LEU A 56 13.13 1.68 -1.35
N LYS A 57 13.41 2.13 -0.12
CA LYS A 57 14.73 2.66 0.28
C LYS A 57 15.82 1.59 0.41
N LYS A 58 15.45 0.31 0.46
CA LYS A 58 16.42 -0.82 0.56
C LYS A 58 17.07 -1.21 -0.77
N LYS A 59 16.93 -0.39 -1.82
CA LYS A 59 17.66 -0.49 -3.09
C LYS A 59 18.43 0.80 -3.33
#